data_AF-A0AA96LKK8-F1
#
_entry.id   AF-A0AA96LKK8-F1
#
_cell.length_a   1.000
_cell.length_b   1.000
_cell.length_c   1.000
_cell.angle_alpha   90.00
_cell.angle_beta   90.00
_cell.angle_gamma   90.00
#
_symmetry.space_group_name_H-M   'P 1'
#
loop_
_entity.id
_entity.type
_entity.pdbx_description
1 polymer ?
#
loop_
_entity_poly.entity_id
_entity_poly.type
_entity_poly.pdbx_seq_one_letter_code
_entity_poly.pdbx_strand_id
1 'polypeptide(L)'
;MDVITATEHVHPLHQSWAHMLQAGEFFHEPGKFIPLTSWEVNLPDGHINVYAKSTETEIAWSDISRDWDHVAEFDDPEDIITAVHVTMSPKHPSFDWNRAGKRLRLVEMLQERGCSESNEPDALWDINPDPNKLDGSVRTALAMGHRVGFVGGTDNHLGFPTRSNTVAGYVGMTGFISPELTRASIWDAMNNRHTYATSGVPILCHFTINGSLMGSELKLAPGERALAKLQLYGTAPIDRVELISNGKTVFTWEPHAWEVDQEVELELPS
;
A
#
# COMPACT_ATOMS: atom_id res chain seq x y z
N MET A 1 -11.78 12.73 3.56
CA MET A 1 -11.13 11.74 2.69
C MET A 1 -10.70 12.51 1.48
N ASP A 2 -9.41 12.49 1.25
CA ASP A 2 -8.75 13.53 0.48
C ASP A 2 -8.26 12.99 -0.87
N VAL A 3 -8.05 11.67 -0.93
CA VAL A 3 -7.63 10.94 -2.12
C VAL A 3 -8.60 9.77 -2.32
N ILE A 4 -8.99 9.54 -3.58
CA ILE A 4 -9.75 8.35 -3.97
C ILE A 4 -9.15 7.74 -5.23
N THR A 5 -9.30 6.43 -5.36
CA THR A 5 -8.94 5.71 -6.57
C THR A 5 -10.03 4.69 -6.85
N ALA A 6 -10.50 4.61 -8.09
CA ALA A 6 -11.40 3.57 -8.54
C ALA A 6 -10.58 2.59 -9.36
N THR A 7 -10.28 1.43 -8.77
CA THR A 7 -9.48 0.37 -9.41
C THR A 7 -10.39 -0.66 -10.04
N GLU A 8 -11.32 -0.20 -10.87
CA GLU A 8 -12.21 -1.09 -11.60
C GLU A 8 -11.40 -2.02 -12.51
N HIS A 9 -11.97 -3.17 -12.89
CA HIS A 9 -11.47 -3.96 -14.04
C HIS A 9 -11.73 -3.26 -15.39
N VAL A 10 -11.97 -1.94 -15.36
CA VAL A 10 -12.16 -1.05 -16.49
C VAL A 10 -10.80 -0.46 -16.84
N HIS A 11 -10.23 -0.97 -17.91
CA HIS A 11 -8.93 -0.58 -18.46
C HIS A 11 -9.11 0.29 -19.73
N PRO A 12 -8.03 0.84 -20.32
CA PRO A 12 -8.12 1.81 -21.43
C PRO A 12 -8.89 1.38 -22.68
N LEU A 13 -9.03 0.07 -22.94
CA LEU A 13 -9.83 -0.44 -24.07
C LEU A 13 -11.31 -0.63 -23.73
N HIS A 14 -11.72 -0.45 -22.47
CA HIS A 14 -13.09 -0.60 -22.04
C HIS A 14 -13.89 0.70 -22.31
N GLN A 15 -15.13 0.57 -22.79
CA GLN A 15 -16.00 1.69 -23.19
C GLN A 15 -16.23 2.73 -22.08
N SER A 16 -16.16 2.32 -20.81
CA SER A 16 -16.36 3.21 -19.66
C SER A 16 -15.09 3.95 -19.21
N TRP A 17 -13.92 3.65 -19.79
CA TRP A 17 -12.64 4.26 -19.37
C TRP A 17 -12.68 5.77 -19.48
N ALA A 18 -13.11 6.30 -20.63
CA ALA A 18 -13.23 7.74 -20.86
C ALA A 18 -14.18 8.41 -19.84
N HIS A 19 -15.25 7.73 -19.43
CA HIS A 19 -16.15 8.24 -18.39
C HIS A 19 -15.48 8.27 -17.01
N MET A 20 -14.66 7.28 -16.65
CA MET A 20 -13.92 7.29 -15.39
C MET A 20 -12.90 8.44 -15.36
N LEU A 21 -12.15 8.64 -16.44
CA LEU A 21 -11.20 9.76 -16.56
C LEU A 21 -11.93 11.10 -16.44
N GLN A 22 -13.06 11.26 -17.15
CA GLN A 22 -13.85 12.48 -17.09
C GLN A 22 -14.41 12.75 -15.69
N ALA A 23 -14.91 11.72 -15.00
CA ALA A 23 -15.38 11.84 -13.63
C ALA A 23 -14.24 12.23 -12.68
N GLY A 24 -13.06 11.62 -12.83
CA GLY A 24 -11.86 12.00 -12.10
C GLY A 24 -11.52 13.48 -12.30
N GLU A 25 -11.42 13.94 -13.54
CA GLU A 25 -11.13 15.36 -13.82
C GLU A 25 -12.22 16.29 -13.31
N PHE A 26 -13.49 15.89 -13.37
CA PHE A 26 -14.60 16.71 -12.90
C PHE A 26 -14.54 16.96 -11.39
N PHE A 27 -14.17 15.95 -10.60
CA PHE A 27 -14.09 16.08 -9.13
C PHE A 27 -12.72 16.53 -8.63
N HIS A 28 -11.70 16.58 -9.48
CA HIS A 28 -10.35 16.97 -9.08
C HIS A 28 -10.30 18.42 -8.60
N GLU A 29 -9.94 18.59 -7.33
CA GLU A 29 -9.79 19.89 -6.69
C GLU A 29 -8.53 19.90 -5.81
N PRO A 30 -7.38 20.42 -6.31
CA PRO A 30 -6.16 20.54 -5.54
C PRO A 30 -6.40 21.23 -4.19
N GLY A 31 -5.84 20.67 -3.12
CA GLY A 31 -6.06 21.13 -1.75
C GLY A 31 -7.33 20.60 -1.08
N LYS A 32 -8.19 19.85 -1.80
CA LYS A 32 -9.42 19.27 -1.22
C LYS A 32 -9.70 17.83 -1.60
N PHE A 33 -9.58 17.46 -2.88
CA PHE A 33 -9.95 16.13 -3.37
C PHE A 33 -9.16 15.72 -4.60
N ILE A 34 -8.42 14.62 -4.49
CA ILE A 34 -7.52 14.11 -5.52
C ILE A 34 -7.98 12.72 -5.99
N PRO A 35 -8.70 12.64 -7.11
CA PRO A 35 -8.95 11.37 -7.78
C PRO A 35 -7.70 10.94 -8.56
N LEU A 36 -7.29 9.69 -8.36
CA LEU A 36 -6.20 9.04 -9.07
C LEU A 36 -6.73 8.28 -10.29
N THR A 37 -5.91 8.21 -11.33
CA THR A 37 -6.19 7.39 -12.53
C THR A 37 -5.63 5.99 -12.28
N SER A 38 -6.49 4.98 -12.25
CA SER A 38 -6.09 3.62 -11.90
C SER A 38 -7.02 2.57 -12.49
N TRP A 39 -6.57 1.31 -12.49
CA TRP A 39 -7.37 0.13 -12.77
C TRP A 39 -6.78 -1.10 -12.06
N GLU A 40 -7.58 -2.15 -11.91
CA GLU A 40 -7.11 -3.44 -11.40
C GLU A 40 -6.89 -4.44 -12.53
N VAL A 41 -5.74 -5.10 -12.51
CA VAL A 41 -5.40 -6.22 -13.38
C VAL A 41 -5.46 -7.51 -12.56
N ASN A 42 -6.42 -8.36 -12.92
CA ASN A 42 -6.56 -9.71 -12.39
C ASN A 42 -5.55 -10.64 -13.07
N LEU A 43 -4.62 -11.23 -12.33
CA LEU A 43 -3.68 -12.22 -12.86
C LEU A 43 -3.95 -13.59 -12.22
N PRO A 44 -3.48 -14.70 -12.83
CA PRO A 44 -3.75 -16.06 -12.33
C PRO A 44 -3.17 -16.30 -10.93
N ASP A 45 -2.09 -15.59 -10.60
CA ASP A 45 -1.28 -15.77 -9.39
C ASP A 45 -1.18 -14.46 -8.58
N GLY A 46 -2.31 -13.74 -8.48
CA GLY A 46 -2.43 -12.51 -7.67
C GLY A 46 -2.93 -11.32 -8.48
N HIS A 47 -3.38 -10.26 -7.81
CA HIS A 47 -3.95 -9.08 -8.48
C HIS A 47 -3.08 -7.87 -8.22
N ILE A 48 -2.99 -6.99 -9.22
CA ILE A 48 -2.27 -5.72 -9.09
C ILE A 48 -3.18 -4.55 -9.44
N ASN A 49 -3.07 -3.48 -8.68
CA ASN A 49 -3.58 -2.18 -9.06
C ASN A 49 -2.47 -1.44 -9.82
N VAL A 50 -2.85 -0.82 -10.92
CA VAL A 50 -1.98 0.03 -11.73
C VAL A 50 -2.46 1.46 -11.60
N TYR A 51 -1.53 2.36 -11.31
CA TYR A 51 -1.78 3.79 -11.16
C TYR A 51 -1.01 4.54 -12.24
N ALA A 52 -1.73 5.41 -12.93
CA ALA A 52 -1.16 6.34 -13.89
C ALA A 52 -0.99 7.72 -13.26
N LYS A 53 0.12 8.37 -13.60
CA LYS A 53 0.46 9.71 -13.09
C LYS A 53 -0.58 10.76 -13.44
N SER A 54 -1.20 10.62 -14.60
CA SER A 54 -2.24 11.51 -15.07
C SER A 54 -3.20 10.80 -16.03
N THR A 55 -4.29 11.47 -16.36
CA THR A 55 -5.22 11.03 -17.41
C THR A 55 -4.61 11.08 -18.82
N GLU A 56 -3.48 11.77 -18.99
CA GLU A 56 -2.74 11.89 -20.25
C GLU A 56 -1.61 10.86 -20.37
N THR A 57 -1.33 10.09 -19.31
CA THR A 57 -0.32 9.05 -19.35
C THR A 57 -0.65 8.07 -20.47
N GLU A 58 0.28 7.92 -21.41
CA GLU A 58 0.15 6.94 -22.47
C GLU A 58 0.27 5.55 -21.85
N ILE A 59 -0.84 4.82 -21.89
CA ILE A 59 -0.90 3.45 -21.41
C ILE A 59 -0.75 2.55 -22.62
N ALA A 60 0.41 1.91 -22.75
CA ALA A 60 0.60 0.84 -23.72
C ALA A 60 -0.32 -0.31 -23.31
N TRP A 61 -1.29 -0.63 -24.17
CA TRP A 61 -2.25 -1.70 -23.94
C TRP A 61 -2.41 -2.46 -25.25
N SER A 62 -1.91 -3.69 -25.28
CA SER A 62 -1.98 -4.53 -26.47
C SER A 62 -3.13 -5.54 -26.44
N ASP A 63 -3.60 -5.95 -25.25
CA ASP A 63 -4.66 -6.97 -25.07
C ASP A 63 -5.35 -6.88 -23.69
N ILE A 64 -6.59 -7.35 -23.60
CA ILE A 64 -7.39 -7.58 -22.36
C ILE A 64 -7.04 -8.86 -21.62
N SER A 65 -6.10 -9.63 -22.18
CA SER A 65 -5.56 -10.84 -21.59
C SER A 65 -5.08 -10.62 -20.15
N ARG A 66 -5.53 -11.51 -19.27
CA ARG A 66 -5.24 -11.55 -17.83
C ARG A 66 -4.01 -12.40 -17.56
N ASP A 67 -2.89 -12.08 -18.19
CA ASP A 67 -1.65 -12.83 -18.03
C ASP A 67 -0.46 -11.92 -17.70
N TRP A 68 0.64 -12.57 -17.33
CA TRP A 68 1.86 -11.90 -16.90
C TRP A 68 2.67 -11.30 -18.06
N ASP A 69 2.41 -11.70 -19.31
CA ASP A 69 3.13 -11.18 -20.46
C ASP A 69 2.79 -9.69 -20.67
N HIS A 70 1.57 -9.28 -20.34
CA HIS A 70 1.13 -7.89 -20.38
C HIS A 70 1.55 -7.06 -19.16
N VAL A 71 1.88 -7.68 -18.03
CA VAL A 71 2.37 -6.94 -16.84
C VAL A 71 3.74 -6.30 -17.11
N ALA A 72 4.57 -6.94 -17.94
CA ALA A 72 5.84 -6.38 -18.38
C ALA A 72 5.67 -5.10 -19.21
N GLU A 73 4.52 -4.86 -19.84
CA GLU A 73 4.25 -3.60 -20.56
C GLU A 73 4.22 -2.39 -19.60
N PHE A 74 3.91 -2.61 -18.33
CA PHE A 74 3.96 -1.57 -17.31
C PHE A 74 5.38 -1.23 -16.86
N ASP A 75 6.38 -2.07 -17.16
CA ASP A 75 7.76 -1.85 -16.70
C ASP A 75 8.43 -0.66 -17.39
N ASP A 76 7.98 -0.30 -18.59
CA ASP A 76 8.62 0.69 -19.44
C ASP A 76 8.26 2.14 -19.09
N PRO A 77 6.98 2.56 -19.00
CA PRO A 77 6.64 3.96 -18.72
C PRO A 77 6.98 4.37 -17.27
N GLU A 78 7.69 5.50 -17.11
CA GLU A 78 8.00 6.06 -15.79
C GLU A 78 6.78 6.64 -15.06
N ASP A 79 5.71 6.88 -15.80
CA ASP A 79 4.47 7.46 -15.32
C ASP A 79 3.45 6.39 -14.88
N ILE A 80 3.92 5.17 -14.58
CA ILE A 80 3.16 4.06 -14.01
C ILE A 80 3.75 3.59 -12.67
N ILE A 81 2.88 3.34 -11.70
CA ILE A 81 3.16 2.64 -10.44
C ILE A 81 2.28 1.40 -10.38
N THR A 82 2.84 0.27 -9.95
CA THR A 82 2.04 -0.90 -9.61
C THR A 82 2.02 -1.13 -8.10
N ALA A 83 0.86 -1.58 -7.61
CA ALA A 83 0.66 -2.05 -6.25
C ALA A 83 0.12 -3.47 -6.28
N VAL A 84 0.74 -4.39 -5.55
CA VAL A 84 0.08 -5.69 -5.34
C VAL A 84 -1.11 -5.47 -4.42
N HIS A 85 -2.30 -5.87 -4.86
CA HIS A 85 -3.56 -5.60 -4.18
C HIS A 85 -4.05 -6.81 -3.37
N VAL A 86 -3.94 -8.00 -3.94
CA VAL A 86 -4.30 -9.25 -3.27
C VAL A 86 -3.06 -10.10 -3.08
N THR A 87 -2.48 -10.00 -1.88
CA THR A 87 -1.29 -10.76 -1.47
C THR A 87 -1.65 -12.05 -0.74
N MET A 88 -2.60 -11.98 0.20
CA MET A 88 -3.06 -13.12 1.00
C MET A 88 -4.52 -12.93 1.43
N SER A 89 -5.42 -13.77 0.94
CA SER A 89 -6.82 -13.83 1.39
C SER A 89 -7.35 -15.24 1.22
N PRO A 90 -8.30 -15.70 2.08
CA PRO A 90 -9.01 -16.95 1.83
C PRO A 90 -9.64 -16.92 0.43
N LYS A 91 -9.48 -18.00 -0.33
CA LYS A 91 -10.04 -18.19 -1.70
C LYS A 91 -9.39 -17.35 -2.81
N HIS A 92 -8.32 -16.60 -2.54
CA HIS A 92 -7.53 -15.93 -3.56
C HIS A 92 -6.12 -16.51 -3.64
N PRO A 93 -5.49 -16.52 -4.82
CA PRO A 93 -4.11 -16.97 -4.94
C PRO A 93 -3.18 -16.03 -4.18
N SER A 94 -2.14 -16.59 -3.56
CA SER A 94 -1.02 -15.82 -3.04
C SER A 94 -0.23 -15.23 -4.20
N PHE A 95 0.21 -13.99 -4.03
CA PHE A 95 0.99 -13.31 -5.05
C PHE A 95 2.38 -13.95 -5.20
N ASP A 96 2.75 -14.36 -6.42
CA ASP A 96 4.11 -14.84 -6.71
C ASP A 96 5.07 -13.66 -6.83
N TRP A 97 5.78 -13.36 -5.73
CA TRP A 97 6.75 -12.26 -5.66
C TRP A 97 7.89 -12.33 -6.68
N ASN A 98 8.19 -13.51 -7.23
CA ASN A 98 9.19 -13.63 -8.31
C ASN A 98 8.74 -12.96 -9.61
N ARG A 99 7.45 -12.67 -9.75
CA ARG A 99 6.85 -12.01 -10.92
C ARG A 99 6.59 -10.51 -10.71
N ALA A 100 7.04 -9.95 -9.59
CA ALA A 100 6.93 -8.52 -9.34
C ALA A 100 7.62 -7.70 -10.44
N GLY A 101 6.87 -6.82 -11.09
CA GLY A 101 7.38 -5.91 -12.13
C GLY A 101 8.30 -4.81 -11.57
N LYS A 102 9.07 -4.16 -12.45
CA LYS A 102 10.01 -3.07 -12.14
C LYS A 102 9.33 -1.81 -11.59
N ARG A 103 8.05 -1.60 -11.92
CA ARG A 103 7.23 -0.49 -11.41
C ARG A 103 6.53 -0.78 -10.09
N LEU A 104 6.78 -1.95 -9.48
CA LEU A 104 6.29 -2.23 -8.14
C LEU A 104 6.85 -1.18 -7.17
N ARG A 105 5.94 -0.46 -6.51
CA ARG A 105 6.27 0.44 -5.41
C ARG A 105 5.46 0.16 -4.18
N LEU A 106 4.25 -0.36 -4.31
CA LEU A 106 3.31 -0.44 -3.20
C LEU A 106 2.79 -1.87 -3.02
N VAL A 107 2.32 -2.16 -1.82
CA VAL A 107 1.57 -3.38 -1.52
C VAL A 107 0.41 -3.03 -0.59
N GLU A 108 -0.77 -3.52 -0.92
CA GLU A 108 -1.93 -3.40 -0.07
C GLU A 108 -1.78 -4.35 1.12
N MET A 109 -1.44 -3.79 2.27
CA MET A 109 -1.27 -4.56 3.50
C MET A 109 -2.62 -4.81 4.19
N LEU A 110 -3.57 -3.89 4.05
CA LEU A 110 -4.86 -3.91 4.73
C LEU A 110 -6.02 -3.67 3.75
N GLN A 111 -7.00 -4.57 3.77
CA GLN A 111 -8.24 -4.43 3.01
C GLN A 111 -9.44 -5.08 3.71
N GLU A 112 -10.64 -5.04 3.10
CA GLU A 112 -11.83 -5.69 3.67
C GLU A 112 -11.68 -7.20 3.90
N ARG A 113 -10.68 -7.82 3.24
CA ARG A 113 -10.32 -9.24 3.37
C ARG A 113 -9.34 -9.53 4.51
N GLY A 114 -8.90 -8.49 5.22
CA GLY A 114 -8.03 -8.60 6.38
C GLY A 114 -6.64 -8.02 6.16
N CYS A 115 -5.67 -8.55 6.89
CA CYS A 115 -4.28 -8.12 6.87
C CYS A 115 -3.39 -9.16 6.18
N SER A 116 -2.57 -8.69 5.23
CA SER A 116 -1.62 -9.50 4.47
C SER A 116 -0.19 -9.44 5.00
N GLU A 117 0.03 -8.94 6.22
CA GLU A 117 1.36 -8.73 6.76
C GLU A 117 2.17 -10.04 6.87
N SER A 118 1.53 -11.13 7.34
CA SER A 118 2.21 -12.37 7.76
C SER A 118 1.58 -13.63 7.15
N ASN A 119 2.40 -14.67 6.99
CA ASN A 119 1.92 -16.01 6.65
C ASN A 119 1.35 -16.77 7.86
N GLU A 120 1.66 -16.30 9.07
CA GLU A 120 1.12 -16.88 10.30
C GLU A 120 -0.25 -16.27 10.61
N PRO A 121 -1.32 -17.08 10.76
CA PRO A 121 -2.64 -16.57 11.11
C PRO A 121 -2.64 -15.81 12.44
N ASP A 122 -3.35 -14.69 12.49
CA ASP A 122 -3.52 -13.87 13.69
C ASP A 122 -4.94 -13.26 13.70
N ALA A 123 -5.76 -13.71 14.64
CA ALA A 123 -7.14 -13.26 14.75
C ALA A 123 -7.28 -11.80 15.26
N LEU A 124 -6.28 -11.27 15.98
CA LEU A 124 -6.30 -9.89 16.45
C LEU A 124 -6.11 -8.92 15.29
N TRP A 125 -5.22 -9.28 14.37
CA TRP A 125 -4.87 -8.46 13.20
C TRP A 125 -5.62 -8.85 11.92
N ASP A 126 -6.60 -9.74 12.02
CA ASP A 126 -7.35 -10.28 10.87
C ASP A 126 -6.43 -10.85 9.77
N ILE A 127 -5.34 -11.50 10.18
CA ILE A 127 -4.43 -12.22 9.29
C ILE A 127 -4.98 -13.64 9.13
N ASN A 128 -5.50 -13.94 7.95
CA ASN A 128 -6.18 -15.20 7.67
C ASN A 128 -5.79 -15.75 6.28
N PRO A 129 -4.54 -16.20 6.10
CA PRO A 129 -4.06 -16.67 4.81
C PRO A 129 -4.70 -18.00 4.38
N ASP A 130 -4.69 -18.30 3.07
CA ASP A 130 -5.00 -19.64 2.60
C ASP A 130 -3.93 -20.62 3.12
N PRO A 131 -4.30 -21.66 3.89
CA PRO A 131 -3.32 -22.57 4.51
C PRO A 131 -2.51 -23.36 3.48
N ASN A 132 -2.93 -23.40 2.21
CA ASN A 132 -2.22 -24.09 1.15
C ASN A 132 -1.21 -23.19 0.40
N LYS A 133 -1.15 -21.89 0.70
CA LYS A 133 -0.36 -20.91 -0.06
C LYS A 133 0.23 -19.81 0.85
N LEU A 134 1.35 -20.12 1.52
CA LEU A 134 1.95 -19.31 2.59
C LEU A 134 3.19 -18.50 2.18
N ASP A 135 3.27 -18.03 0.94
CA ASP A 135 4.42 -17.26 0.43
C ASP A 135 4.05 -15.85 -0.08
N GLY A 136 2.76 -15.50 -0.07
CA GLY A 136 2.28 -14.20 -0.56
C GLY A 136 2.44 -13.01 0.39
N SER A 137 2.80 -13.21 1.67
CA SER A 137 2.76 -12.11 2.66
C SER A 137 3.69 -10.95 2.34
N VAL A 138 3.38 -9.78 2.89
CA VAL A 138 4.26 -8.60 2.84
C VAL A 138 5.61 -8.91 3.50
N ARG A 139 5.63 -9.66 4.62
CA ARG A 139 6.89 -10.11 5.25
C ARG A 139 7.70 -11.00 4.32
N THR A 140 7.07 -11.86 3.51
CA THR A 140 7.79 -12.63 2.47
C THR A 140 8.42 -11.69 1.43
N ALA A 141 7.66 -10.70 0.94
CA ALA A 141 8.15 -9.73 -0.04
C ALA A 141 9.42 -9.01 0.46
N LEU A 142 9.37 -8.52 1.71
CA LEU A 142 10.49 -7.83 2.35
C LEU A 142 11.70 -8.76 2.54
N ALA A 143 11.46 -10.02 2.94
CA ALA A 143 12.52 -11.02 3.08
C ALA A 143 13.18 -11.40 1.74
N MET A 144 12.43 -11.32 0.64
CA MET A 144 12.95 -11.47 -0.73
C MET A 144 13.69 -10.22 -1.24
N GLY A 145 13.68 -9.12 -0.47
CA GLY A 145 14.37 -7.87 -0.81
C GLY A 145 13.55 -6.91 -1.65
N HIS A 146 12.24 -7.15 -1.84
CA HIS A 146 11.37 -6.17 -2.47
C HIS A 146 11.28 -4.90 -1.62
N ARG A 147 11.31 -3.74 -2.28
CA ARG A 147 11.22 -2.43 -1.65
C ARG A 147 9.86 -1.82 -1.93
N VAL A 148 8.94 -2.04 -1.00
CA VAL A 148 7.53 -1.66 -1.13
C VAL A 148 7.08 -0.74 0.02
N GLY A 149 6.22 0.22 -0.31
CA GLY A 149 5.45 1.01 0.64
C GLY A 149 4.12 0.32 0.94
N PHE A 150 3.55 0.62 2.10
CA PHE A 150 2.29 -0.01 2.52
C PHE A 150 1.12 0.90 2.22
N VAL A 151 0.08 0.33 1.62
CA VAL A 151 -1.19 1.00 1.37
C VAL A 151 -2.33 0.16 1.95
N GLY A 152 -3.46 0.83 2.18
CA GLY A 152 -4.71 0.18 2.54
C GLY A 152 -5.84 0.71 1.67
N GLY A 153 -6.75 -0.19 1.32
CA GLY A 153 -7.92 0.10 0.50
C GLY A 153 -9.13 -0.68 0.98
N THR A 154 -10.26 -0.48 0.31
CA THR A 154 -11.50 -1.16 0.69
C THR A 154 -11.72 -2.47 -0.05
N ASP A 155 -11.25 -2.58 -1.30
CA ASP A 155 -11.63 -3.63 -2.24
C ASP A 155 -13.16 -3.85 -2.35
N ASN A 156 -13.96 -2.84 -1.96
CA ASN A 156 -15.40 -3.00 -1.91
C ASN A 156 -16.01 -2.87 -3.30
N HIS A 157 -17.20 -3.46 -3.44
CA HIS A 157 -17.93 -3.49 -4.70
C HIS A 157 -19.26 -2.72 -4.57
N LEU A 158 -19.28 -1.72 -3.68
CA LEU A 158 -20.48 -0.98 -3.29
C LEU A 158 -20.55 0.43 -3.90
N GLY A 159 -19.45 0.92 -4.47
CA GLY A 159 -19.33 2.31 -4.90
C GLY A 159 -19.29 3.32 -3.74
N PHE A 160 -18.98 2.85 -2.52
CA PHE A 160 -18.86 3.69 -1.33
C PHE A 160 -17.49 3.50 -0.68
N PRO A 161 -16.54 4.43 -0.85
CA PRO A 161 -15.12 4.26 -0.51
C PRO A 161 -14.77 4.10 0.99
N THR A 162 -15.77 4.08 1.87
CA THR A 162 -15.60 3.87 3.32
C THR A 162 -16.48 2.75 3.85
N ARG A 163 -17.02 1.89 2.99
CA ARG A 163 -17.82 0.73 3.38
C ARG A 163 -17.04 -0.54 3.12
N SER A 164 -17.37 -1.57 3.90
CA SER A 164 -16.94 -2.94 3.65
C SER A 164 -18.13 -3.71 3.06
N ASN A 165 -17.86 -4.67 2.19
CA ASN A 165 -18.82 -5.70 1.79
C ASN A 165 -19.14 -6.67 2.95
N THR A 166 -18.29 -6.69 3.99
CA THR A 166 -18.39 -7.57 5.16
C THR A 166 -18.94 -6.81 6.38
N VAL A 167 -19.64 -7.53 7.27
CA VAL A 167 -20.39 -6.93 8.40
C VAL A 167 -19.46 -6.45 9.53
N ALA A 168 -18.23 -6.98 9.60
CA ALA A 168 -17.20 -6.58 10.55
C ALA A 168 -15.84 -6.88 9.92
N GLY A 169 -15.07 -5.84 9.58
CA GLY A 169 -13.75 -5.98 8.98
C GLY A 169 -13.13 -4.63 8.65
N TYR A 170 -11.81 -4.61 8.49
CA TYR A 170 -11.05 -3.40 8.16
C TYR A 170 -11.60 -2.69 6.93
N VAL A 171 -11.62 -1.37 6.97
CA VAL A 171 -11.84 -0.53 5.79
C VAL A 171 -10.50 0.11 5.53
N GLY A 172 -9.57 -0.64 4.93
CA GLY A 172 -8.20 -0.21 4.73
C GLY A 172 -8.13 1.22 4.18
N MET A 173 -7.28 2.05 4.77
CA MET A 173 -7.05 3.41 4.31
C MET A 173 -5.55 3.68 4.22
N THR A 174 -5.18 4.47 3.21
CA THR A 174 -3.80 4.89 2.99
C THR A 174 -3.56 6.29 3.54
N GLY A 175 -2.54 6.42 4.38
CA GLY A 175 -1.93 7.70 4.71
C GLY A 175 -0.82 8.04 3.71
N PHE A 176 -0.85 9.25 3.16
CA PHE A 176 0.19 9.77 2.26
C PHE A 176 0.98 10.86 2.98
N ILE A 177 2.30 10.75 3.00
CA ILE A 177 3.17 11.80 3.55
C ILE A 177 3.64 12.66 2.39
N SER A 178 2.99 13.81 2.26
CA SER A 178 3.20 14.75 1.15
C SER A 178 3.19 16.20 1.66
N PRO A 179 3.92 17.12 1.02
CA PRO A 179 3.94 18.52 1.43
C PRO A 179 2.63 19.26 1.09
N GLU A 180 1.91 18.78 0.08
CA GLU A 180 0.70 19.39 -0.44
C GLU A 180 -0.30 18.32 -0.90
N LEU A 181 -1.60 18.64 -0.84
CA LEU A 181 -2.65 17.79 -1.39
C LEU A 181 -2.83 18.12 -2.88
N THR A 182 -1.90 17.66 -3.71
CA THR A 182 -1.98 17.76 -5.18
C THR A 182 -1.71 16.40 -5.82
N ARG A 183 -2.21 16.17 -7.05
CA ARG A 183 -1.98 14.92 -7.76
C ARG A 183 -0.49 14.60 -7.93
N ALA A 184 0.35 15.61 -8.18
CA ALA A 184 1.80 15.45 -8.28
C ALA A 184 2.43 15.06 -6.93
N SER A 185 2.07 15.72 -5.84
CA SER A 185 2.60 15.39 -4.52
C SER A 185 2.15 14.01 -4.01
N ILE A 186 0.92 13.59 -4.33
CA ILE A 186 0.43 12.24 -4.03
C ILE A 186 1.17 11.19 -4.87
N TRP A 187 1.37 11.45 -6.17
CA TRP A 187 2.19 10.60 -7.03
C TRP A 187 3.60 10.43 -6.48
N ASP A 188 4.26 11.51 -6.09
CA ASP A 188 5.61 11.46 -5.53
C ASP A 188 5.63 10.68 -4.20
N ALA A 189 4.63 10.84 -3.35
CA ALA A 189 4.51 10.06 -2.12
C ALA A 189 4.37 8.56 -2.41
N MET A 190 3.54 8.18 -3.40
CA MET A 190 3.39 6.80 -3.85
C MET A 190 4.68 6.23 -4.45
N ASN A 191 5.31 6.97 -5.37
CA ASN A 191 6.51 6.53 -6.07
C ASN A 191 7.72 6.36 -5.12
N ASN A 192 7.84 7.25 -4.13
CA ASN A 192 8.88 7.18 -3.10
C ASN A 192 8.48 6.32 -1.89
N ARG A 193 7.30 5.68 -1.91
CA ARG A 193 6.78 4.81 -0.84
C ARG A 193 6.60 5.52 0.50
N HIS A 194 6.38 6.83 0.48
CA HIS A 194 6.05 7.65 1.63
C HIS A 194 4.56 7.46 1.99
N THR A 195 4.18 6.20 2.21
CA THR A 195 2.81 5.77 2.48
C THR A 195 2.78 4.80 3.66
N TYR A 196 1.66 4.77 4.37
CA TYR A 196 1.37 3.77 5.38
C TYR A 196 -0.09 3.34 5.30
N ALA A 197 -0.37 2.12 5.74
CA ALA A 197 -1.71 1.57 5.80
C ALA A 197 -2.30 1.73 7.21
N THR A 198 -3.61 1.95 7.27
CA THR A 198 -4.40 1.85 8.49
C THR A 198 -5.58 0.92 8.25
N SER A 199 -6.14 0.34 9.31
CA SER A 199 -7.34 -0.53 9.23
C SER A 199 -8.65 0.24 8.99
N GLY A 200 -8.57 1.54 8.68
CA GLY A 200 -9.68 2.47 8.51
C GLY A 200 -9.79 3.52 9.60
N VAL A 201 -8.97 3.40 10.65
CA VAL A 201 -8.85 4.43 11.69
C VAL A 201 -7.79 5.44 11.25
N PRO A 202 -8.11 6.75 11.17
CA PRO A 202 -7.19 7.78 10.67
C PRO A 202 -6.14 8.15 11.71
N ILE A 203 -5.27 7.20 12.07
CA ILE A 203 -4.09 7.40 12.90
C ILE A 203 -3.04 8.13 12.04
N LEU A 204 -2.47 9.22 12.54
CA LEU A 204 -1.37 9.89 11.87
C LEU A 204 -0.06 9.20 12.26
N CYS A 205 0.77 8.87 11.27
CA CYS A 205 2.08 8.28 11.46
C CYS A 205 3.15 9.07 10.73
N HIS A 206 4.13 9.57 11.47
CA HIS A 206 5.40 10.05 10.94
C HIS A 206 6.52 9.17 11.50
N PHE A 207 7.25 8.50 10.62
CA PHE A 207 8.34 7.61 11.00
C PHE A 207 9.57 7.92 10.18
N THR A 208 10.72 8.04 10.84
CA THR A 208 12.01 8.22 10.18
C THR A 208 13.07 7.30 10.79
N ILE A 209 14.03 6.87 9.97
CA ILE A 209 15.29 6.26 10.42
C ILE A 209 16.43 7.20 10.02
N ASN A 210 17.29 7.60 10.97
CA ASN A 210 18.40 8.54 10.74
C ASN A 210 17.95 9.80 9.98
N GLY A 211 16.77 10.33 10.34
CA GLY A 211 16.15 11.51 9.71
C GLY A 211 15.54 11.29 8.32
N SER A 212 15.61 10.08 7.76
CA SER A 212 15.04 9.76 6.46
C SER A 212 13.65 9.15 6.61
N LEU A 213 12.70 9.65 5.82
CA LEU A 213 11.29 9.30 5.92
C LEU A 213 11.02 7.83 5.57
N MET A 214 10.00 7.23 6.20
CA MET A 214 9.49 5.90 5.83
C MET A 214 9.36 5.75 4.30
N GLY A 215 9.74 4.59 3.76
CA GLY A 215 9.81 4.35 2.31
C GLY A 215 11.17 4.66 1.66
N SER A 216 12.01 5.47 2.31
CA SER A 216 13.38 5.78 1.88
C SER A 216 14.30 4.57 1.93
N GLU A 217 15.36 4.60 1.12
CA GLU A 217 16.41 3.58 1.11
C GLU A 217 17.70 4.14 1.70
N LEU A 218 18.23 3.45 2.70
CA LEU A 218 19.43 3.89 3.43
C LEU A 218 20.52 2.83 3.35
N LYS A 219 21.76 3.31 3.34
CA LYS A 219 22.95 2.50 3.55
C LYS A 219 23.58 2.96 4.86
N LEU A 220 23.58 2.08 5.86
CA LEU A 220 24.25 2.33 7.12
C LEU A 220 25.74 2.00 6.97
N ALA A 221 26.61 2.89 7.44
CA ALA A 221 28.03 2.60 7.55
C ALA A 221 28.28 1.49 8.58
N PRO A 222 29.39 0.74 8.51
CA PRO A 222 29.72 -0.26 9.52
C PRO A 222 29.74 0.34 10.93
N GLY A 223 28.90 -0.20 11.83
CA GLY A 223 28.76 0.28 13.20
C GLY A 223 27.88 1.53 13.38
N GLU A 224 27.31 2.06 12.28
CA GLU A 224 26.30 3.11 12.37
C GLU A 224 25.01 2.55 12.96
N ARG A 225 24.47 3.26 13.96
CA ARG A 225 23.24 2.90 14.65
C ARG A 225 22.03 3.40 13.87
N ALA A 226 20.93 2.64 13.92
CA ALA A 226 19.66 3.06 13.35
C ALA A 226 18.84 3.80 14.43
N LEU A 227 18.67 5.10 14.28
CA LEU A 227 17.89 5.95 15.15
C LEU A 227 16.48 6.10 14.57
N ALA A 228 15.51 5.45 15.21
CA ALA A 228 14.10 5.56 14.85
C ALA A 228 13.46 6.73 15.58
N LYS A 229 12.77 7.59 14.82
CA LYS A 229 11.90 8.63 15.37
C LYS A 229 10.46 8.36 14.94
N LEU A 230 9.57 8.33 15.92
CA LEU A 230 8.13 8.10 15.74
C LEU A 230 7.36 9.31 16.26
N GLN A 231 6.45 9.83 15.44
CA GLN A 231 5.41 10.74 15.88
C GLN A 231 4.06 10.16 15.45
N LEU A 232 3.30 9.65 16.42
CA LEU A 232 2.01 8.99 16.19
C LEU A 232 0.90 9.75 16.91
N TYR A 233 -0.24 9.92 16.23
CA TYR A 233 -1.42 10.57 16.79
C TYR A 233 -2.62 9.66 16.56
N GLY A 234 -3.09 9.03 17.65
CA GLY A 234 -4.22 8.13 17.62
C GLY A 234 -5.56 8.86 17.65
N THR A 235 -6.62 8.19 17.22
CA THR A 235 -8.01 8.60 17.48
C THR A 235 -8.56 8.04 18.79
N ALA A 236 -7.71 7.29 19.50
CA ALA A 236 -7.87 6.72 20.83
C ALA A 236 -6.45 6.54 21.40
N PRO A 237 -6.28 6.26 22.71
CA PRO A 237 -4.96 5.93 23.26
C PRO A 237 -4.31 4.77 22.49
N ILE A 238 -3.08 5.00 22.04
CA ILE A 238 -2.23 3.98 21.41
C ILE A 238 -1.85 2.98 22.50
N ASP A 239 -2.31 1.74 22.34
CA ASP A 239 -2.05 0.69 23.32
C ASP A 239 -0.63 0.16 23.21
N ARG A 240 -0.17 -0.13 21.99
CA ARG A 240 1.14 -0.71 21.72
C ARG A 240 1.73 -0.20 20.40
N VAL A 241 3.04 -0.04 20.38
CA VAL A 241 3.88 0.23 19.20
C VAL A 241 4.93 -0.86 19.12
N GLU A 242 5.08 -1.48 17.95
CA GLU A 242 6.11 -2.47 17.67
C GLU A 242 6.94 -2.03 16.46
N LEU A 243 8.26 -2.07 16.60
CA LEU A 243 9.19 -1.90 15.48
C LEU A 243 9.72 -3.27 15.10
N ILE A 244 9.61 -3.59 13.81
CA ILE A 244 9.96 -4.90 13.26
C ILE A 244 11.09 -4.72 12.26
N SER A 245 12.14 -5.51 12.40
CA SER A 245 13.26 -5.58 11.46
C SER A 245 13.58 -7.04 11.15
N ASN A 246 13.73 -7.38 9.86
CA ASN A 246 14.01 -8.74 9.39
C ASN A 246 13.10 -9.81 10.02
N GLY A 247 11.80 -9.50 10.11
CA GLY A 247 10.78 -10.40 10.66
C GLY A 247 10.80 -10.55 12.20
N LYS A 248 11.61 -9.77 12.92
CA LYS A 248 11.69 -9.78 14.39
C LYS A 248 11.29 -8.45 14.98
N THR A 249 10.49 -8.46 16.03
CA THR A 249 10.23 -7.27 16.84
C THR A 249 11.53 -6.88 17.56
N VAL A 250 12.08 -5.71 17.23
CA VAL A 250 13.33 -5.17 17.80
C VAL A 250 13.06 -4.16 18.91
N PHE A 251 11.85 -3.63 18.98
CA PHE A 251 11.42 -2.72 20.03
C PHE A 251 9.91 -2.82 20.21
N THR A 252 9.46 -2.78 21.47
CA THR A 252 8.06 -2.75 21.86
C THR A 252 7.86 -1.67 22.89
N TRP A 253 6.77 -0.92 22.78
CA TRP A 253 6.38 0.09 23.74
C TRP A 253 4.88 0.14 23.91
N GLU A 254 4.42 0.31 25.15
CA GLU A 254 3.01 0.42 25.53
C GLU A 254 2.74 1.81 26.11
N PRO A 255 2.53 2.83 25.25
CA PRO A 255 2.43 4.22 25.71
C PRO A 255 1.13 4.50 26.47
N HIS A 256 0.04 3.80 26.14
CA HIS A 256 -1.32 4.07 26.62
C HIS A 256 -1.70 5.58 26.54
N ALA A 257 -1.27 6.24 25.46
CA ALA A 257 -1.37 7.68 25.27
C ALA A 257 -1.93 8.02 23.88
N TRP A 258 -2.60 9.17 23.76
CA TRP A 258 -3.15 9.65 22.48
C TRP A 258 -2.07 10.06 21.49
N GLU A 259 -0.96 10.56 22.01
CA GLU A 259 0.17 11.08 21.26
C GLU A 259 1.43 10.37 21.70
N VAL A 260 2.26 10.07 20.72
CA VAL A 260 3.56 9.43 20.86
C VAL A 260 4.55 10.31 20.13
N ASP A 261 5.56 10.83 20.82
CA ASP A 261 6.76 11.42 20.21
C ASP A 261 7.96 10.78 20.89
N GLN A 262 8.60 9.85 20.18
CA GLN A 262 9.65 9.00 20.74
C GLN A 262 10.79 8.86 19.74
N GLU A 263 12.01 8.93 20.27
CA GLU A 263 13.22 8.57 19.57
C GLU A 263 13.85 7.36 20.27
N VAL A 264 14.27 6.36 19.49
CA VAL A 264 14.84 5.12 19.99
C VAL A 264 15.97 4.65 19.07
N GLU A 265 17.09 4.29 19.68
CA GLU A 265 18.18 3.62 18.99
C GLU A 265 17.85 2.13 18.84
N LEU A 266 17.90 1.61 17.62
CA LEU A 266 17.58 0.23 17.30
C LEU A 266 18.83 -0.63 17.21
N GLU A 267 18.78 -1.78 17.89
CA GLU A 267 19.69 -2.89 17.67
C GLU A 267 19.16 -3.72 16.50
N LEU A 268 19.70 -3.49 15.29
CA LEU A 268 19.29 -4.25 14.12
C LEU A 268 19.86 -5.68 14.18
N PRO A 269 19.04 -6.69 13.83
CA PRO A 269 19.51 -8.06 13.72
C PRO A 269 20.58 -8.16 12.62
N SER A 270 21.62 -8.95 12.91
CA SER A 270 22.72 -9.29 11.98
C SER A 270 22.24 -9.98 10.72
#